data_AF-A0A845D6P2-F1
#
_entry.id   AF-A0A845D6P2-F1
#
_cell.length_a   1.000
_cell.length_b   1.000
_cell.length_c   1.000
_cell.angle_alpha   90.00
_cell.angle_beta   90.00
_cell.angle_gamma   90.00
#
_symmetry.space_group_name_H-M   'P 1'
#
loop_
_entity.id
_entity.type
_entity.pdbx_description
1 polymer ?
#
loop_
_entity_poly.entity_id
_entity_poly.type
_entity_poly.pdbx_seq_one_letter_code
_entity_poly.pdbx_strand_id
1 'polypeptide(L)' 'MDQKDTISSFIPLAKAAQGAEIDRLSQSHYNLSAEVLMEAAGALSTKEILFYLKEQQIDTTSSAVMILCGPGHNGGDGLV' A
#
# COMPACT_ATOMS: atom_id res chain seq x y z
N MET A 1 -18.76 2.96 -31.55
CA MET A 1 -17.98 3.98 -30.82
C MET A 1 -18.03 3.58 -29.37
N ASP A 2 -17.07 2.77 -28.94
CA ASP A 2 -16.85 2.47 -27.52
C ASP A 2 -15.33 2.48 -27.33
N GLN A 3 -14.85 3.67 -26.98
CA GLN A 3 -13.45 4.00 -26.81
C GLN A 3 -13.04 3.50 -25.43
N LYS A 4 -12.74 2.20 -25.33
CA LYS A 4 -11.98 1.69 -24.20
C LYS A 4 -10.55 2.18 -24.39
N ASP A 5 -10.32 3.43 -24.02
CA ASP A 5 -9.00 4.00 -23.77
C ASP A 5 -8.43 3.29 -22.53
N THR A 6 -8.07 2.02 -22.69
CA THR A 6 -7.18 1.32 -21.78
C THR A 6 -5.81 1.96 -21.98
N ILE A 7 -5.58 3.07 -21.29
CA ILE A 7 -4.22 3.53 -21.04
C ILE A 7 -3.59 2.41 -20.21
N SER A 8 -2.93 1.45 -20.87
CA SER A 8 -1.86 0.68 -20.27
C SER A 8 -0.76 1.69 -19.98
N SER A 9 -0.93 2.48 -18.92
CA SER A 9 0.09 3.40 -18.46
C SER A 9 1.21 2.51 -17.95
N PHE A 10 2.28 2.41 -18.72
CA PHE A 10 3.52 1.86 -18.22
C PHE A 10 3.93 2.69 -17.00
N ILE A 11 3.73 2.15 -15.79
CA ILE A 11 4.20 2.77 -14.56
C ILE A 11 5.63 2.27 -14.36
N PRO A 12 6.65 3.14 -14.49
CA PRO A 12 8.03 2.73 -14.29
C PRO A 12 8.23 2.27 -12.85
N LEU A 13 8.89 1.12 -12.67
CA LEU A 13 9.25 0.61 -11.34
C LEU A 13 10.47 1.35 -10.81
N ALA A 14 10.34 1.92 -9.61
CA ALA A 14 11.43 2.57 -8.91
C ALA A 14 12.42 1.53 -8.35
N LYS A 15 13.73 1.80 -8.49
CA LYS A 15 14.78 1.10 -7.75
C LYS A 15 14.75 1.54 -6.28
N ALA A 16 15.35 0.76 -5.39
CA ALA A 16 15.38 1.05 -3.95
C ALA A 16 15.86 2.48 -3.62
N ALA A 17 16.95 2.94 -4.24
CA ALA A 17 17.46 4.31 -4.04
C ALA A 17 16.46 5.40 -4.52
N GLN A 18 15.70 5.11 -5.57
CA GLN A 18 14.67 6.04 -6.06
C GLN A 18 13.46 6.06 -5.11
N GLY A 19 13.06 4.90 -4.55
CA GLY A 19 12.02 4.82 -3.54
C GLY A 19 12.36 5.62 -2.28
N ALA A 20 13.59 5.49 -1.78
CA ALA A 20 14.05 6.26 -0.63
C ALA A 20 14.05 7.78 -0.90
N GLU A 21 14.42 8.20 -2.11
CA GLU A 21 14.38 9.62 -2.48
C GLU A 21 12.94 10.13 -2.65
N ILE A 22 12.03 9.31 -3.18
CA ILE A 22 10.59 9.64 -3.26
C ILE A 22 10.01 9.84 -1.86
N ASP A 23 10.32 8.96 -0.91
CA ASP A 23 9.87 9.09 0.48
C ASP A 23 10.43 10.38 1.13
N ARG A 24 11.73 10.64 0.95
CA ARG A 24 12.37 11.87 1.43
C ARG A 24 11.73 13.13 0.83
N LEU A 25 11.43 13.14 -0.46
CA LEU A 25 10.78 14.28 -1.12
C LEU A 25 9.33 14.46 -0.68
N SER A 26 8.59 13.37 -0.46
CA SER A 26 7.23 13.40 0.08
C SER A 26 7.17 14.15 1.42
N GLN A 27 8.14 13.88 2.29
CA GLN A 27 8.23 14.53 3.60
C GLN A 27 8.80 15.95 3.52
N SER A 28 9.89 16.15 2.79
CA SER A 28 10.61 17.44 2.80
C SER A 28 10.08 18.50 1.85
N HIS A 29 9.52 18.10 0.70
CA HIS A 29 9.03 19.03 -0.33
C HIS A 29 7.51 19.14 -0.32
N TYR A 30 6.81 18.03 -0.05
CA TYR A 30 5.35 17.98 -0.06
C TYR A 30 4.73 18.02 1.35
N ASN A 31 5.55 18.09 2.41
CA ASN A 31 5.12 18.17 3.81
C ASN A 31 4.16 17.04 4.23
N LEU A 32 4.28 15.86 3.62
CA LEU A 32 3.54 14.67 4.04
C LEU A 32 4.30 14.03 5.18
N SER A 33 3.74 13.99 6.39
CA SER A 33 4.41 13.34 7.52
C SER A 33 4.48 11.83 7.32
N ALA A 34 5.45 11.17 7.95
CA ALA A 34 5.60 9.72 7.88
C ALA A 34 4.34 9.00 8.38
N GLU A 35 3.66 9.53 9.41
CA GLU A 35 2.42 9.01 9.95
C GLU A 35 1.27 9.06 8.93
N VAL A 36 1.15 10.17 8.17
CA VAL A 36 0.13 10.30 7.11
C VAL A 36 0.39 9.29 5.99
N LEU A 37 1.65 9.11 5.61
CA LEU A 37 2.02 8.15 4.57
C LEU A 37 1.77 6.70 5.03
N MET A 38 2.12 6.36 6.27
CA MET A 38 1.92 5.05 6.88
C MET A 38 0.43 4.72 7.07
N GLU A 39 -0.38 5.68 7.53
CA GLU A 39 -1.83 5.53 7.66
C GLU A 39 -2.46 5.18 6.29
N ALA A 40 -2.06 5.90 5.24
CA ALA A 40 -2.53 5.64 3.89
C ALA A 40 -2.07 4.26 3.38
N ALA A 41 -0.82 3.87 3.64
CA ALA A 41 -0.28 2.58 3.23
C ALA A 41 -1.00 1.41 3.91
N GLY A 42 -1.21 1.47 5.23
CA GLY A 42 -1.94 0.44 5.99
C GLY A 42 -3.40 0.34 5.56
N ALA A 43 -4.11 1.47 5.42
CA ALA A 43 -5.50 1.49 4.99
C ALA A 43 -5.71 0.91 3.58
N LEU A 44 -4.82 1.25 2.64
CA LEU A 44 -4.87 0.71 1.27
C LEU A 44 -4.51 -0.77 1.22
N SER A 45 -3.52 -1.19 2.01
CA SER A 45 -3.14 -2.61 2.13
C SER A 45 -4.29 -3.45 2.70
N THR A 46 -4.94 -2.96 3.77
CA THR A 46 -6.13 -3.61 4.35
C THR A 46 -7.27 -3.72 3.36
N LYS A 47 -7.52 -2.66 2.57
CA LYS A 47 -8.55 -2.67 1.52
C LYS A 47 -8.28 -3.78 0.50
N GLU A 48 -7.05 -3.92 0.04
CA GLU A 48 -6.67 -4.95 -0.93
C GLU A 48 -6.73 -6.36 -0.33
N ILE A 49 -6.29 -6.54 0.92
CA ILE A 49 -6.38 -7.82 1.64
C ILE A 49 -7.85 -8.25 1.77
N LEU A 50 -8.75 -7.35 2.19
CA LEU A 50 -10.18 -7.65 2.31
C LEU A 50 -10.82 -7.97 0.95
N PHE A 51 -10.39 -7.28 -0.11
CA PHE A 51 -10.81 -7.59 -1.47
C PHE A 51 -10.40 -9.01 -1.86
N TYR A 52 -9.12 -9.35 -1.69
CA TYR A 52 -8.59 -10.68 -1.97
C TYR A 52 -9.30 -11.78 -1.16
N LEU A 53 -9.45 -11.61 0.16
CA LEU A 53 -10.13 -12.59 1.02
C LEU A 53 -11.58 -12.84 0.57
N LYS A 54 -12.28 -11.79 0.15
CA LYS A 54 -13.62 -11.90 -0.41
C LYS A 54 -13.63 -12.67 -1.73
N GLU A 55 -12.68 -12.41 -2.64
CA GLU A 55 -12.56 -13.17 -3.90
C GLU A 55 -12.26 -14.65 -3.65
N GLN A 56 -11.46 -14.96 -2.63
CA GLN A 56 -11.18 -16.33 -2.19
C GLN A 56 -12.32 -16.98 -1.39
N GLN A 57 -13.45 -16.28 -1.19
CA GLN A 57 -14.59 -16.72 -0.38
C GLN A 57 -14.20 -17.12 1.06
N ILE A 58 -13.18 -16.47 1.61
CA ILE A 58 -12.74 -16.68 2.99
C ILE A 58 -13.67 -15.88 3.93
N ASP A 59 -14.29 -16.57 4.87
CA ASP A 59 -15.12 -15.94 5.90
C ASP A 59 -14.21 -15.30 6.98
N THR A 60 -14.19 -13.97 6.99
CA THR A 60 -13.39 -13.19 7.94
C THR A 60 -13.96 -13.17 9.36
N THR A 61 -15.18 -13.66 9.58
CA THR A 61 -15.78 -13.75 10.93
C THR A 61 -15.35 -15.01 11.68
N SER A 62 -14.93 -16.04 10.96
CA SER A 62 -14.48 -17.33 11.52
C SER A 62 -13.02 -17.66 11.22
N SER A 63 -12.30 -16.79 10.51
CA SER A 63 -10.89 -16.93 10.18
C SER A 63 -10.02 -15.92 10.92
N ALA A 64 -8.76 -16.29 11.19
CA ALA A 64 -7.76 -15.39 11.74
C ALA A 64 -6.78 -14.94 10.66
N VAL A 65 -6.34 -13.69 10.72
CA VAL A 65 -5.25 -13.15 9.89
C VAL A 65 -4.01 -12.98 10.77
N MET A 66 -2.88 -13.49 10.30
CA MET A 66 -1.59 -13.30 10.95
C MET A 66 -0.81 -12.20 10.21
N ILE A 67 -0.48 -11.12 10.91
CA ILE A 67 0.36 -10.03 10.40
C ILE A 67 1.76 -10.14 11.04
N LEU A 68 2.80 -10.17 10.22
CA LEU A 68 4.18 -10.35 10.65
C LEU A 68 4.97 -9.03 10.48
N CYS A 69 5.05 -8.24 11.55
CA CYS A 69 5.69 -6.93 11.52
C CYS A 69 7.21 -7.02 11.82
N GLY A 70 8.02 -6.46 10.93
CA GLY A 70 9.44 -6.22 11.18
C GLY A 70 9.69 -4.94 12.02
N PRO A 71 10.95 -4.60 12.34
CA PRO A 71 11.27 -3.43 13.16
C PRO A 71 11.31 -2.09 12.40
N GLY A 72 10.99 -2.06 11.11
CA GLY A 72 11.11 -0.88 10.24
C GLY A 72 9.76 -0.27 9.82
N HIS A 73 9.79 0.65 8.84
CA HIS A 73 8.58 1.34 8.34
C HIS A 73 7.50 0.37 7.87
N ASN A 74 7.86 -0.68 7.11
CA ASN A 74 6.91 -1.71 6.67
C ASN A 74 6.26 -2.47 7.84
N GLY A 75 6.94 -2.56 8.98
CA GLY A 75 6.35 -3.13 10.19
C GLY A 75 5.29 -2.20 10.78
N GLY A 76 5.53 -0.89 10.73
CA GLY A 76 4.54 0.14 11.06
C GLY A 76 3.32 0.08 10.15
N ASP A 77 3.51 -0.08 8.83
CA ASP A 77 2.39 -0.24 7.88
C ASP A 77 1.49 -1.43 8.22
N GLY A 78 2.06 -2.51 8.79
CA GLY A 78 1.30 -3.68 9.24
C GLY A 78 0.64 -3.53 10.62
N LEU A 79 1.00 -2.50 11.40
CA LEU A 79 0.37 -2.18 12.69
C LEU A 79 -0.81 -1.20 12.56
N VAL A 80 -0.85 -0.43 11.47
CA VAL A 80 -1.98 0.42 11.05
C VAL A 80 -3.12 -0.46 10.53
#